data_AF-A0A327NH80-F1
#
_entry.id   AF-A0A327NH80-F1
#
_cell.length_a   1.000
_cell.length_b   1.000
_cell.length_c   1.000
_cell.angle_alpha   90.00
_cell.angle_beta   90.00
_cell.angle_gamma   90.00
#
_symmetry.space_group_name_H-M   'P 1'
#
loop_
_entity.id
_entity.type
_entity.pdbx_description
1 polymer ?
#
loop_
_entity_poly.entity_id
_entity_poly.type
_entity_poly.pdbx_seq_one_letter_code
_entity_poly.pdbx_strand_id
1 'polypeptide(L)'
;MRAIDEIEKERKVTNNILKEMREKFLQTDFNIDIEIFQDEIAELLDECERLKKIEEDTKYKLKDFYNLKASVDSQIVIVQQALKETHLDLVFVSKTLPSHVDCPTCGANYENNFMERFAIADDEERCKDLLIELTKDQIELTNKILDTQNILSDYISQSNEIDTILEKKKEGLRLKDVIDNFGRNHLHEVFKTRIDDLNTQLQENAIKKGDLDVRLKALENKDRKQEIVEYYRRTLSRFLMELDVHSINQDFYNSITNLIENVETGSSKPRALIAYYFTFFFLMEKYSTTTYCPIVIDSPNQQDQDKENIDQILNFINSNQPDSSQLILGVAELYGADFNCQIIELKEKYSLLQLADYEEINEELAPYFDKMWLRDMFGS
;
A
#
# COMPACT_ATOMS: atom_id res chain seq x y z
N MET A 1 13.67 -17.10 -16.16
CA MET A 1 13.39 -18.13 -15.13
C MET A 1 13.50 -17.57 -13.72
N ARG A 2 14.68 -17.09 -13.28
CA ARG A 2 14.84 -16.49 -11.92
C ARG A 2 13.78 -15.43 -11.56
N ALA A 3 13.46 -14.51 -12.47
CA ALA A 3 12.45 -13.48 -12.24
C ALA A 3 11.03 -14.04 -12.04
N ILE A 4 10.64 -15.13 -12.71
CA ILE A 4 9.33 -15.76 -12.52
C ILE A 4 9.30 -16.43 -11.14
N ASP A 5 10.34 -17.18 -10.80
CA ASP A 5 10.45 -17.87 -9.50
C ASP A 5 10.46 -16.89 -8.31
N GLU A 6 11.08 -15.71 -8.48
CA GLU A 6 11.09 -14.64 -7.49
C GLU A 6 9.69 -14.04 -7.28
N ILE A 7 8.98 -13.70 -8.37
CA ILE A 7 7.62 -13.18 -8.31
C ILE A 7 6.65 -14.23 -7.73
N GLU A 8 6.84 -15.52 -8.04
CA GLU A 8 6.02 -16.60 -7.48
C GLU A 8 6.23 -16.79 -5.98
N LYS A 9 7.49 -16.68 -5.52
CA LYS A 9 7.82 -16.67 -4.09
C LYS A 9 7.20 -15.46 -3.40
N GLU A 10 7.33 -14.28 -3.98
CA GLU A 10 6.73 -13.06 -3.43
C GLU A 10 5.21 -13.22 -3.32
N ARG A 11 4.52 -13.62 -4.40
CA ARG A 11 3.07 -13.86 -4.38
C ARG A 11 2.66 -14.83 -3.29
N LYS A 12 3.41 -15.93 -3.11
CA LYS A 12 3.12 -16.94 -2.09
C LYS A 12 3.29 -16.38 -0.67
N VAL A 13 4.34 -15.59 -0.44
CA VAL A 13 4.56 -14.89 0.84
C VAL A 13 3.45 -13.89 1.10
N THR A 14 3.10 -13.04 0.13
CA THR A 14 2.02 -12.04 0.24
C THR A 14 0.66 -12.70 0.52
N ASN A 15 0.34 -13.81 -0.13
CA ASN A 15 -0.88 -14.59 0.14
C ASN A 15 -0.88 -15.23 1.53
N ASN A 16 0.27 -15.77 1.96
CA ASN A 16 0.39 -16.35 3.30
C ASN A 16 0.22 -15.28 4.37
N ILE A 17 0.81 -14.10 4.19
CA ILE A 17 0.63 -12.96 5.10
C ILE A 17 -0.84 -12.52 5.14
N LEU A 18 -1.50 -12.39 3.99
CA LEU A 18 -2.93 -12.05 3.93
C LEU A 18 -3.79 -13.11 4.65
N LYS A 19 -3.46 -14.40 4.47
CA LYS A 19 -4.19 -15.50 5.11
C LYS A 19 -3.95 -15.54 6.63
N GLU A 20 -2.70 -15.46 7.06
CA GLU A 20 -2.34 -15.36 8.48
C GLU A 20 -2.94 -14.11 9.12
N MET A 21 -3.01 -12.99 8.41
CA MET A 21 -3.71 -11.80 8.88
C MET A 21 -5.21 -12.04 8.99
N ARG A 22 -5.87 -12.68 8.01
CA ARG A 22 -7.30 -13.01 8.15
C ARG A 22 -7.54 -13.94 9.34
N GLU A 23 -6.72 -14.97 9.51
CA GLU A 23 -6.82 -15.91 10.64
C GLU A 23 -6.53 -15.24 11.97
N LYS A 24 -5.49 -14.40 12.06
CA LYS A 24 -5.19 -13.60 13.25
C LYS A 24 -6.27 -12.56 13.49
N PHE A 25 -6.76 -11.81 12.51
CA PHE A 25 -7.83 -10.83 12.72
C PHE A 25 -9.20 -11.46 13.04
N LEU A 26 -9.38 -12.76 12.75
CA LEU A 26 -10.51 -13.59 13.22
C LEU A 26 -10.28 -14.17 14.63
N GLN A 27 -9.03 -14.28 15.11
CA GLN A 27 -8.66 -14.92 16.38
C GLN A 27 -8.15 -13.96 17.47
N THR A 28 -7.56 -12.84 17.09
CA THR A 28 -7.32 -11.70 17.97
C THR A 28 -8.60 -10.89 17.98
N ASP A 29 -9.50 -11.28 18.88
CA ASP A 29 -10.11 -10.27 19.71
C ASP A 29 -8.94 -9.53 20.38
N PHE A 30 -8.55 -8.37 19.84
CA PHE A 30 -7.88 -7.34 20.62
C PHE A 30 -8.91 -6.81 21.63
N ASN A 31 -9.39 -7.71 22.50
CA ASN A 31 -10.49 -7.51 23.44
C ASN A 31 -10.01 -6.90 24.76
N ILE A 32 -8.72 -6.68 24.92
CA ILE A 32 -8.12 -6.40 26.24
C ILE A 32 -8.62 -5.08 26.84
N ASP A 33 -9.33 -4.23 26.11
CA ASP A 33 -9.96 -3.03 26.68
C ASP A 33 -11.46 -2.86 26.35
N ILE A 34 -12.14 -3.81 25.68
CA ILE A 34 -13.58 -3.64 25.37
C ILE A 34 -14.43 -4.26 26.48
N GLU A 35 -14.10 -5.47 26.95
CA GLU A 35 -14.85 -6.11 28.05
C GLU A 35 -14.71 -5.32 29.35
N ILE A 36 -13.48 -4.93 29.72
CA ILE A 36 -13.22 -4.09 30.91
C ILE A 36 -13.98 -2.76 30.82
N PHE A 37 -14.04 -2.17 29.63
CA PHE A 37 -14.73 -0.90 29.42
C PHE A 37 -16.26 -1.05 29.37
N GLN A 38 -16.77 -2.19 28.90
CA GLN A 38 -18.19 -2.54 28.99
C GLN A 38 -18.61 -2.73 30.44
N ASP A 39 -17.78 -3.39 31.25
CA ASP A 39 -17.99 -3.55 32.68
C ASP A 39 -17.96 -2.19 33.41
N GLU A 40 -16.98 -1.32 33.11
CA GLU A 40 -16.93 0.04 33.66
C GLU A 40 -18.14 0.91 33.24
N ILE A 41 -18.63 0.77 32.00
CA ILE A 41 -19.86 1.46 31.55
C ILE A 41 -21.09 0.91 32.27
N ALA A 42 -21.16 -0.41 32.46
CA ALA A 42 -22.27 -1.04 33.17
C ALA A 42 -22.33 -0.55 34.63
N GLU A 43 -21.19 -0.49 35.32
CA GLU A 43 -21.11 0.05 36.68
C GLU A 43 -21.54 1.53 36.75
N LEU A 44 -21.12 2.35 35.79
CA LEU A 44 -21.53 3.76 35.73
C LEU A 44 -23.03 3.94 35.41
N LEU A 45 -23.61 3.05 34.60
CA LEU A 45 -25.04 3.06 34.30
C LEU A 45 -25.87 2.65 35.52
N ASP A 46 -25.45 1.60 36.23
CA ASP A 46 -26.09 1.16 37.47
C ASP A 46 -26.05 2.28 38.53
N GLU A 47 -24.92 2.97 38.65
CA GLU A 47 -24.79 4.09 39.58
C GLU A 47 -25.66 5.30 39.17
N CYS A 48 -25.75 5.60 37.88
CA CYS A 48 -26.65 6.64 37.36
C CYS A 48 -28.13 6.31 37.64
N GLU A 49 -28.54 5.05 37.44
CA GLU A 49 -29.90 4.61 37.76
C GLU A 49 -30.20 4.70 39.26
N ARG A 50 -29.24 4.33 40.10
CA ARG A 50 -29.33 4.46 41.56
C ARG A 50 -29.50 5.93 41.98
N LEU A 51 -28.71 6.84 41.44
CA LEU A 51 -28.79 8.27 41.73
C LEU A 51 -30.13 8.87 41.29
N LYS A 52 -30.61 8.54 40.10
CA LYS A 52 -31.92 9.00 39.61
C LYS A 52 -33.07 8.56 40.51
N LYS A 53 -33.03 7.32 41.00
CA LYS A 53 -34.02 6.82 41.95
C LYS A 53 -34.00 7.61 43.27
N ILE A 54 -32.81 7.93 43.78
CA ILE A 54 -32.65 8.74 45.00
C ILE A 54 -33.15 10.17 44.77
N GLU A 55 -32.89 10.76 43.60
CA GLU A 55 -33.43 12.07 43.25
C GLU A 55 -34.96 12.08 43.25
N GLU A 56 -35.60 11.09 42.63
CA GLU A 56 -37.06 10.95 42.62
C GLU A 56 -37.63 10.83 44.03
N ASP A 57 -37.07 9.93 44.84
CA ASP A 57 -37.47 9.75 46.25
C ASP A 57 -37.31 11.04 47.06
N THR A 58 -36.24 11.79 46.81
CA THR A 58 -35.98 13.07 47.47
C THR A 58 -36.97 14.16 47.01
N LYS A 59 -37.33 14.18 45.72
CA LYS A 59 -38.38 15.08 45.17
C LYS A 59 -39.74 14.79 45.81
N TYR A 60 -40.09 13.52 46.03
CA TYR A 60 -41.33 13.16 46.73
C TYR A 60 -41.34 13.67 48.18
N LYS A 61 -40.26 13.45 48.94
CA LYS A 61 -40.13 13.98 50.31
C LYS A 61 -40.25 15.51 50.36
N LEU A 62 -39.61 16.19 49.41
CA LEU A 62 -39.66 17.64 49.33
C LEU A 62 -41.09 18.15 49.08
N LYS A 63 -41.83 17.47 48.20
CA LYS A 63 -43.25 17.76 47.96
C LYS A 63 -44.09 17.59 49.23
N ASP A 64 -43.86 16.54 50.00
CA ASP A 64 -44.57 16.30 51.25
C ASP A 64 -44.29 17.39 52.29
N PHE A 65 -43.03 17.82 52.43
CA PHE A 65 -42.68 18.93 53.32
C PHE A 65 -43.31 20.26 52.88
N TYR A 66 -43.36 20.56 51.59
CA TYR A 66 -44.05 21.75 51.09
C TYR A 66 -45.55 21.72 51.38
N ASN A 67 -46.19 20.56 51.22
CA ASN A 67 -47.61 20.40 51.55
C ASN A 67 -47.88 20.60 53.04
N LEU A 68 -47.04 20.00 53.90
CA LEU A 68 -47.12 20.19 55.35
C LEU A 68 -46.92 21.67 55.73
N LYS A 69 -45.92 22.33 55.15
CA LYS A 69 -45.67 23.75 55.40
C LYS A 69 -46.86 24.61 54.98
N ALA A 70 -47.44 24.36 53.81
CA ALA A 70 -48.62 25.10 53.34
C ALA A 70 -49.84 24.93 54.28
N SER A 71 -50.00 23.74 54.87
CA SER A 71 -51.02 23.48 55.89
C SER A 71 -50.76 24.28 57.17
N VAL A 72 -49.53 24.24 57.69
CA VAL A 72 -49.13 25.00 58.90
C VAL A 72 -49.25 26.50 58.66
N ASP A 73 -48.81 27.01 57.50
CA ASP A 73 -48.95 28.42 57.11
C ASP A 73 -50.42 28.85 57.14
N SER A 74 -51.33 28.00 56.63
CA SER A 74 -52.78 28.27 56.66
C SER A 74 -53.34 28.28 58.08
N GLN A 75 -52.88 27.37 58.94
CA GLN A 75 -53.28 27.32 60.35
C GLN A 75 -52.80 28.56 61.12
N ILE A 76 -51.56 29.01 60.87
CA ILE A 76 -51.01 30.25 61.45
C ILE A 76 -51.91 31.45 61.11
N VAL A 77 -52.32 31.59 59.84
CA VAL A 77 -53.19 32.70 59.41
C VAL A 77 -54.54 32.66 60.15
N ILE A 78 -55.13 31.48 60.32
CA ILE A 78 -56.41 31.32 61.04
C ILE A 78 -56.24 31.70 62.52
N VAL A 79 -55.20 31.21 63.18
CA VAL A 79 -54.94 31.49 64.61
C VAL A 79 -54.61 32.96 64.83
N GLN A 80 -53.85 33.61 63.93
CA GLN A 80 -53.59 35.05 63.99
C GLN A 80 -54.87 35.88 63.90
N GLN A 81 -55.80 35.48 63.03
CA GLN A 81 -57.08 36.17 62.89
C GLN A 81 -57.96 35.97 64.14
N ALA A 82 -58.05 34.73 64.65
CA ALA A 82 -58.79 34.42 65.87
C ALA A 82 -58.22 35.16 67.09
N LEU A 83 -56.89 35.24 67.23
CA LEU A 83 -56.23 35.99 68.28
C LEU A 83 -56.58 37.49 68.22
N LYS A 84 -56.58 38.06 67.03
CA LYS A 84 -56.93 39.47 66.81
C LYS A 84 -58.38 39.75 67.18
N GLU A 85 -59.31 38.89 66.77
CA GLU A 85 -60.73 39.01 67.10
C GLU A 85 -60.97 38.88 68.61
N THR A 86 -60.43 37.84 69.23
CA THR A 86 -60.54 37.60 70.69
C THR A 86 -59.99 38.77 71.50
N HIS A 87 -58.86 39.35 71.08
CA HIS A 87 -58.28 40.53 71.73
C HIS A 87 -59.19 41.75 71.61
N LEU A 88 -59.77 42.00 70.44
CA LEU A 88 -60.72 43.10 70.22
C LEU A 88 -61.98 42.91 71.07
N ASP A 89 -62.48 41.68 71.17
CA ASP A 89 -63.64 41.32 71.99
C ASP A 89 -63.35 41.55 73.47
N LEU A 90 -62.19 41.11 73.98
CA LEU A 90 -61.78 41.36 75.36
C LEU A 90 -61.73 42.86 75.69
N VAL A 91 -61.18 43.67 74.79
CA VAL A 91 -61.12 45.13 74.93
C VAL A 91 -62.52 45.75 74.93
N PHE A 92 -63.39 45.30 74.04
CA PHE A 92 -64.77 45.80 73.91
C PHE A 92 -65.63 45.45 75.14
N VAL A 93 -65.59 44.19 75.57
CA VAL A 93 -66.28 43.67 76.77
C VAL A 93 -65.81 44.40 78.04
N SER A 94 -64.53 44.74 78.12
CA SER A 94 -63.94 45.40 79.29
C SER A 94 -64.21 46.90 79.37
N LYS A 95 -64.27 47.61 78.23
CA LYS A 95 -64.33 49.08 78.20
C LYS A 95 -65.70 49.67 77.81
N THR A 96 -66.51 48.93 77.07
CA THR A 96 -67.66 49.49 76.36
C THR A 96 -68.97 48.79 76.70
N LEU A 97 -68.92 47.51 77.09
CA LEU A 97 -70.11 46.70 77.31
C LEU A 97 -70.67 46.86 78.73
N PRO A 98 -72.01 46.97 78.91
CA PRO A 98 -72.64 46.98 80.23
C PRO A 98 -72.42 45.67 81.00
N SER A 99 -72.80 45.63 82.28
CA SER A 99 -72.72 44.43 83.14
C SER A 99 -73.64 43.28 82.70
N HIS A 100 -74.60 43.57 81.82
CA HIS A 100 -75.62 42.65 81.34
C HIS A 100 -75.94 42.95 79.88
N VAL A 101 -76.07 41.92 79.06
CA VAL A 101 -76.35 42.03 77.62
C VAL A 101 -77.43 41.05 77.21
N ASP A 102 -78.49 41.58 76.62
CA ASP A 102 -79.56 40.79 76.04
C ASP A 102 -79.26 40.55 74.56
N CYS A 103 -79.27 39.30 74.12
CA CYS A 103 -79.11 38.97 72.71
C CYS A 103 -80.37 39.37 71.92
N PRO A 104 -80.28 40.30 70.97
CA PRO A 104 -81.43 40.77 70.21
C PRO A 104 -82.01 39.70 69.26
N THR A 105 -81.28 38.61 69.04
CA THR A 105 -81.64 37.55 68.08
C THR A 105 -82.35 36.38 68.74
N CYS A 106 -81.91 35.94 69.93
CA CYS A 106 -82.46 34.75 70.60
C CYS A 106 -83.05 35.05 71.99
N GLY A 107 -82.96 36.29 72.48
CA GLY A 107 -83.46 36.67 73.81
C GLY A 107 -82.69 36.05 74.98
N ALA A 108 -81.52 35.46 74.71
CA ALA A 108 -80.63 34.95 75.75
C ALA A 108 -79.94 36.11 76.48
N ASN A 109 -79.80 35.94 77.79
CA ASN A 109 -79.27 36.93 78.69
C ASN A 109 -77.84 36.54 79.10
N TYR A 110 -76.88 37.41 78.81
CA TYR A 110 -75.47 37.20 79.08
C TYR A 110 -74.98 38.19 80.13
N GLU A 111 -74.25 37.69 81.12
CA GLU A 111 -73.64 38.52 82.15
C GLU A 111 -72.21 38.89 81.78
N ASN A 112 -71.86 40.16 81.86
CA ASN A 112 -70.47 40.62 81.70
C ASN A 112 -69.77 40.64 83.06
N ASN A 113 -69.54 39.45 83.61
CA ASN A 113 -68.91 39.24 84.90
C ASN A 113 -67.43 38.86 84.76
N PHE A 114 -66.72 38.69 85.88
CA PHE A 114 -65.30 38.33 85.87
C PHE A 114 -65.03 36.99 85.17
N MET A 115 -65.93 36.00 85.32
CA MET A 115 -65.74 34.66 84.75
C MET A 115 -65.74 34.70 83.22
N GLU A 116 -66.68 35.42 82.61
CA GLU A 116 -66.76 35.56 81.15
C GLU A 116 -65.56 36.32 80.58
N ARG A 117 -65.12 37.40 81.24
CA ARG A 117 -63.90 38.14 80.83
C ARG A 117 -62.64 37.30 80.97
N PHE A 118 -62.56 36.50 82.03
CA PHE A 118 -61.45 35.59 82.26
C PHE A 118 -61.42 34.48 81.19
N ALA A 119 -62.57 33.94 80.79
CA ALA A 119 -62.65 32.94 79.72
C ALA A 119 -62.14 33.49 78.38
N ILE A 120 -62.53 34.72 77.99
CA ILE A 120 -62.04 35.36 76.77
C ILE A 120 -60.53 35.62 76.84
N ALA A 121 -60.01 36.03 78.01
CA ALA A 121 -58.58 36.25 78.21
C ALA A 121 -57.78 34.93 78.17
N ASP A 122 -58.32 33.84 78.73
CA ASP A 122 -57.75 32.49 78.66
C ASP A 122 -57.71 31.97 77.22
N ASP A 123 -58.77 32.18 76.44
CA ASP A 123 -58.79 31.85 75.00
C ASP A 123 -57.78 32.69 74.19
N GLU A 124 -57.57 33.97 74.54
CA GLU A 124 -56.51 34.81 73.95
C GLU A 124 -55.11 34.23 74.25
N GLU A 125 -54.86 33.78 75.49
CA GLU A 125 -53.60 33.16 75.90
C GLU A 125 -53.37 31.84 75.16
N ARG A 126 -54.37 30.97 75.07
CA ARG A 126 -54.30 29.71 74.30
C ARG A 126 -54.01 29.94 72.82
N CYS A 127 -54.59 30.98 72.21
CA CYS A 127 -54.29 31.35 70.83
C CYS A 127 -52.82 31.77 70.65
N LYS A 128 -52.23 32.46 71.65
CA LYS A 128 -50.80 32.82 71.61
C LYS A 128 -49.91 31.59 71.71
N ASP A 129 -50.23 30.67 72.62
CA ASP A 129 -49.47 29.42 72.79
C ASP A 129 -49.50 28.58 71.51
N LEU A 130 -50.70 28.39 70.92
CA LEU A 130 -50.84 27.67 69.66
C LEU A 130 -50.08 28.35 68.51
N LEU A 131 -50.07 29.68 68.46
CA LEU A 131 -49.32 30.42 67.45
C LEU A 131 -47.79 30.22 67.61
N ILE A 132 -47.29 30.14 68.83
CA ILE A 132 -45.88 29.85 69.11
C ILE A 132 -45.52 28.44 68.63
N GLU A 133 -46.35 27.44 68.94
CA GLU A 133 -46.14 26.06 68.49
C GLU A 133 -46.14 25.95 66.97
N LEU A 134 -47.15 26.50 66.29
CA LEU A 134 -47.23 26.48 64.83
C LEU A 134 -46.06 27.21 64.15
N THR A 135 -45.61 28.33 64.74
CA THR A 135 -44.44 29.05 64.21
C THR A 135 -43.16 28.24 64.36
N LYS A 136 -43.01 27.50 65.48
CA LYS A 136 -41.89 26.59 65.67
C LYS A 136 -41.92 25.45 64.63
N ASP A 137 -43.09 24.85 64.40
CA ASP A 137 -43.27 23.80 63.40
C ASP A 137 -42.96 24.30 61.97
N GLN A 138 -43.37 25.54 61.65
CA GLN A 138 -43.06 26.18 60.38
C GLN A 138 -41.55 26.36 60.18
N ILE A 139 -40.82 26.77 61.22
CA ILE A 139 -39.36 26.92 61.18
C ILE A 139 -38.69 25.56 60.99
N GLU A 140 -39.11 24.53 61.74
CA GLU A 140 -38.58 23.18 61.61
C GLU A 140 -38.81 22.59 60.21
N LEU A 141 -40.01 22.77 59.65
CA LEU A 141 -40.32 22.36 58.27
C LEU A 141 -39.49 23.13 57.24
N THR A 142 -39.28 24.43 57.45
CA THR A 142 -38.46 25.25 56.55
C THR A 142 -37.00 24.77 56.52
N ASN A 143 -36.43 24.43 57.68
CA ASN A 143 -35.09 23.86 57.76
C ASN A 143 -35.02 22.49 57.07
N LYS A 144 -36.01 21.60 57.30
CA LYS A 144 -36.09 20.30 56.61
C LYS A 144 -36.16 20.45 55.08
N ILE A 145 -36.89 21.45 54.59
CA ILE A 145 -36.96 21.76 53.16
C ILE A 145 -35.58 22.18 52.63
N LEU A 146 -34.89 23.11 53.30
CA LEU A 146 -33.57 23.56 52.89
C LEU A 146 -32.53 22.43 52.88
N ASP A 147 -32.50 21.62 53.94
CA ASP A 147 -31.59 20.47 54.03
C ASP A 147 -31.86 19.46 52.91
N THR A 148 -33.13 19.16 52.63
CA THR A 148 -33.54 18.24 51.57
C THR A 148 -33.24 18.80 50.17
N GLN A 149 -33.36 20.12 49.97
CA GLN A 149 -32.96 20.77 48.72
C GLN A 149 -31.46 20.69 48.48
N ASN A 150 -30.64 20.88 49.51
CA ASN A 150 -29.18 20.76 49.41
C ASN A 150 -28.80 19.32 49.03
N ILE A 151 -29.42 18.32 49.67
CA ILE A 151 -29.22 16.90 49.34
C ILE A 151 -29.61 16.62 47.87
N LEU A 152 -30.76 17.13 47.42
CA LEU A 152 -31.20 16.96 46.03
C LEU A 152 -30.23 17.59 45.04
N SER A 153 -29.71 18.78 45.34
CA SER A 153 -28.75 19.48 44.49
C SER A 153 -27.43 18.70 44.36
N ASP A 154 -26.97 18.07 45.44
CA ASP A 154 -25.75 17.25 45.45
C ASP A 154 -25.92 16.01 44.55
N TYR A 155 -27.04 15.29 44.68
CA TYR A 155 -27.32 14.13 43.82
C TYR A 155 -27.46 14.49 42.34
N ILE A 156 -28.11 15.62 42.02
CA ILE A 156 -28.19 16.12 40.65
C ILE A 156 -26.80 16.44 40.09
N SER A 157 -25.91 17.03 40.90
CA SER A 157 -24.53 17.29 40.48
C SER A 157 -23.78 16.00 40.16
N GLN A 158 -23.88 15.00 41.05
CA GLN A 158 -23.24 13.69 40.87
C GLN A 158 -23.77 12.95 39.62
N SER A 159 -25.08 13.00 39.37
CA SER A 159 -25.68 12.41 38.16
C SER A 159 -25.15 13.08 36.88
N ASN A 160 -25.05 14.41 36.86
CA ASN A 160 -24.55 15.14 35.69
C ASN A 160 -23.05 14.86 35.40
N GLU A 161 -22.25 14.68 36.45
CA GLU A 161 -20.84 14.30 36.29
C GLU A 161 -20.71 12.91 35.64
N ILE A 162 -21.50 11.93 36.10
CA ILE A 162 -21.51 10.57 35.53
C ILE A 162 -22.00 10.60 34.07
N ASP A 163 -23.06 11.35 33.76
CA ASP A 163 -23.56 11.48 32.38
C ASP A 163 -22.47 12.08 31.46
N THR A 164 -21.71 13.07 31.93
CA THR A 164 -20.58 13.66 31.19
C THR A 164 -19.46 12.65 30.94
N ILE A 165 -19.16 11.80 31.92
CA ILE A 165 -18.15 10.73 31.79
C ILE A 165 -18.63 9.69 30.78
N LEU A 166 -19.90 9.29 30.83
CA LEU A 166 -20.51 8.33 29.91
C LEU A 166 -20.51 8.84 28.46
N GLU A 167 -20.77 10.12 28.21
CA GLU A 167 -20.72 10.69 26.85
C GLU A 167 -19.31 10.67 26.27
N LYS A 168 -18.31 11.14 27.03
CA LYS A 168 -16.89 11.13 26.59
C LYS A 168 -16.38 9.72 26.29
N LYS A 169 -16.75 8.76 27.15
CA LYS A 169 -16.38 7.35 26.99
C LYS A 169 -17.02 6.73 25.74
N LYS A 170 -18.30 7.02 25.46
CA LYS A 170 -19.01 6.52 24.26
C LYS A 170 -18.44 7.07 22.95
N GLU A 171 -18.04 8.34 22.90
CA GLU A 171 -17.41 8.92 21.70
C GLU A 171 -16.05 8.30 21.41
N GLY A 172 -15.25 8.02 22.44
CA GLY A 172 -13.95 7.34 22.32
C GLY A 172 -14.04 5.95 21.69
N LEU A 173 -15.07 5.17 22.06
CA LEU A 173 -15.33 3.84 21.46
C LEU A 173 -15.65 3.96 19.96
N ARG A 174 -16.59 4.84 19.58
CA ARG A 174 -17.00 5.01 18.18
C ARG A 174 -15.82 5.38 17.29
N LEU A 175 -14.93 6.24 17.77
CA LEU A 175 -13.74 6.64 17.01
C LEU A 175 -12.75 5.49 16.86
N LYS A 176 -12.50 4.72 17.93
CA LYS A 176 -11.60 3.56 17.90
C LYS A 176 -12.11 2.47 16.94
N ASP A 177 -13.40 2.14 17.01
CA ASP A 177 -14.05 1.17 16.13
C ASP A 177 -13.97 1.58 14.65
N VAL A 178 -14.17 2.87 14.36
CA VAL A 178 -14.05 3.42 13.01
C VAL A 178 -12.60 3.31 12.51
N ILE A 179 -11.61 3.72 13.30
CA ILE A 179 -10.19 3.67 12.93
C ILE A 179 -9.74 2.23 12.68
N ASP A 180 -10.14 1.28 13.53
CA ASP A 180 -9.76 -0.13 13.38
C ASP A 180 -10.41 -0.76 12.14
N ASN A 181 -11.66 -0.42 11.84
CA ASN A 181 -12.36 -0.93 10.66
C ASN A 181 -11.80 -0.32 9.36
N PHE A 182 -11.44 0.96 9.36
CA PHE A 182 -10.72 1.59 8.26
C PHE A 182 -9.32 0.99 8.07
N GLY A 183 -8.59 0.72 9.15
CA GLY A 183 -7.27 0.08 9.10
C GLY A 183 -7.31 -1.34 8.51
N ARG A 184 -8.30 -2.15 8.92
CA ARG A 184 -8.51 -3.50 8.38
C ARG A 184 -8.85 -3.48 6.88
N ASN A 185 -9.78 -2.60 6.47
CA ASN A 185 -10.19 -2.49 5.07
C ASN A 185 -9.05 -1.98 4.18
N HIS A 186 -8.31 -0.97 4.64
CA HIS A 186 -7.18 -0.42 3.89
C HIS A 186 -6.05 -1.44 3.70
N LEU A 187 -5.66 -2.17 4.75
CA LEU A 187 -4.65 -3.22 4.63
C LEU A 187 -5.10 -4.33 3.67
N HIS A 188 -6.36 -4.76 3.75
CA HIS A 188 -6.89 -5.74 2.82
C HIS A 188 -6.80 -5.25 1.37
N GLU A 189 -7.17 -4.00 1.11
CA GLU A 189 -7.12 -3.40 -0.23
C GLU A 189 -5.70 -3.34 -0.79
N VAL A 190 -4.72 -2.94 0.03
CA VAL A 190 -3.29 -2.89 -0.34
C VAL A 190 -2.76 -4.28 -0.74
N PHE A 191 -2.99 -5.31 0.10
CA PHE A 191 -2.51 -6.65 -0.19
C PHE A 191 -3.22 -7.28 -1.40
N LYS A 192 -4.53 -7.03 -1.57
CA LYS A 192 -5.27 -7.52 -2.74
C LYS A 192 -4.72 -6.89 -4.02
N THR A 193 -4.51 -5.58 -4.03
CA THR A 193 -3.94 -4.86 -5.16
C THR A 193 -2.55 -5.39 -5.51
N ARG A 194 -1.70 -5.66 -4.52
CA ARG A 194 -0.37 -6.25 -4.74
C ARG A 194 -0.43 -7.66 -5.31
N ILE A 195 -1.36 -8.50 -4.85
CA ILE A 195 -1.56 -9.85 -5.38
C ILE A 195 -2.01 -9.79 -6.85
N ASP A 196 -2.91 -8.88 -7.19
CA ASP A 196 -3.42 -8.71 -8.56
C ASP A 196 -2.31 -8.21 -9.51
N ASP A 197 -1.45 -7.30 -9.06
CA ASP A 197 -0.25 -6.86 -9.78
C ASP A 197 0.73 -8.02 -10.02
N LEU A 198 1.06 -8.79 -8.98
CA LEU A 198 1.97 -9.95 -9.09
C LEU A 198 1.42 -11.02 -10.04
N ASN A 199 0.11 -11.26 -10.04
CA ASN A 199 -0.53 -12.19 -10.99
C ASN A 199 -0.42 -11.71 -12.43
N THR A 200 -0.61 -10.41 -12.66
CA THR A 200 -0.47 -9.80 -14.00
C THR A 200 0.96 -9.98 -14.52
N GLN A 201 1.96 -9.67 -13.69
CA GLN A 201 3.37 -9.84 -14.05
C GLN A 201 3.75 -11.31 -14.32
N LEU A 202 3.20 -12.27 -13.55
CA LEU A 202 3.40 -13.69 -13.80
C LEU A 202 2.84 -14.10 -15.17
N GLN A 203 1.65 -13.64 -15.51
CA GLN A 203 1.02 -13.97 -16.79
C GLN A 203 1.83 -13.43 -17.98
N GLU A 204 2.25 -12.16 -17.92
CA GLU A 204 3.07 -11.55 -18.97
C GLU A 204 4.41 -12.28 -19.15
N ASN A 205 5.09 -12.60 -18.05
CA ASN A 205 6.36 -13.31 -18.10
C ASN A 205 6.21 -14.76 -18.58
N ALA A 206 5.11 -15.43 -18.25
CA ALA A 206 4.80 -16.76 -18.77
C ALA A 206 4.59 -16.73 -20.30
N ILE A 207 3.89 -15.73 -20.83
CA ILE A 207 3.71 -15.53 -22.28
C ILE A 207 5.05 -15.31 -22.97
N LYS A 208 5.88 -14.40 -22.46
CA LYS A 208 7.23 -14.14 -23.00
C LYS A 208 8.10 -15.39 -23.00
N LYS A 209 8.05 -16.18 -21.92
CA LYS A 209 8.76 -17.47 -21.85
C LYS A 209 8.29 -18.43 -22.94
N GLY A 210 6.97 -18.55 -23.12
CA GLY A 210 6.40 -19.40 -24.16
C GLY A 210 6.88 -19.02 -25.57
N ASP A 211 6.89 -17.72 -25.90
CA ASP A 211 7.39 -17.24 -27.20
C ASP A 211 8.89 -17.54 -27.38
N LEU A 212 9.71 -17.29 -26.36
CA LEU A 212 11.14 -17.59 -26.40
C LEU A 212 11.42 -19.09 -26.54
N ASP A 213 10.68 -19.95 -25.84
CA ASP A 213 10.82 -21.41 -25.94
C ASP A 213 10.46 -21.92 -27.34
N VAL A 214 9.45 -21.32 -27.99
CA VAL A 214 9.10 -21.63 -29.40
C VAL A 214 10.24 -21.23 -30.34
N ARG A 215 10.78 -20.02 -30.19
CA ARG A 215 11.92 -19.55 -31.00
C ARG A 215 13.17 -20.41 -30.80
N LEU A 216 13.46 -20.80 -29.56
CA LEU A 216 14.61 -21.64 -29.23
C LEU A 216 14.48 -23.04 -29.84
N LYS A 217 13.30 -23.66 -29.76
CA LYS A 217 13.02 -24.94 -30.43
C LYS A 217 13.15 -24.87 -31.94
N ALA A 218 12.78 -23.75 -32.56
CA ALA A 218 12.97 -23.55 -34.00
C ALA A 218 14.46 -23.46 -34.39
N LEU A 219 15.30 -22.90 -33.52
CA LEU A 219 16.76 -22.83 -33.73
C LEU A 219 17.46 -24.17 -33.46
N GLU A 220 16.96 -24.97 -32.52
CA GLU A 220 17.48 -26.31 -32.18
C GLU A 220 16.93 -27.44 -33.08
N ASN A 221 16.28 -27.10 -34.19
CA ASN A 221 15.73 -28.08 -35.11
C ASN A 221 16.83 -29.03 -35.63
N LYS A 222 16.68 -30.33 -35.31
CA LYS A 222 17.62 -31.39 -35.71
C LYS A 222 17.78 -31.48 -37.22
N ASP A 223 16.71 -31.25 -37.98
CA ASP A 223 16.72 -31.31 -39.44
C ASP A 223 17.56 -30.16 -40.01
N ARG A 224 17.41 -28.95 -39.48
CA ARG A 224 18.25 -27.79 -39.83
C ARG A 224 19.71 -28.05 -39.52
N LYS A 225 20.02 -28.62 -38.34
CA LYS A 225 21.40 -28.96 -37.97
C LYS A 225 22.00 -29.98 -38.95
N GLN A 226 21.23 -31.00 -39.32
CA GLN A 226 21.65 -32.01 -40.28
C GLN A 226 21.90 -31.40 -41.66
N GLU A 227 21.01 -30.54 -42.15
CA GLU A 227 21.17 -29.84 -43.43
C GLU A 227 22.45 -28.99 -43.49
N ILE A 228 22.75 -28.25 -42.41
CA ILE A 228 23.96 -27.43 -42.30
C ILE A 228 25.22 -28.32 -42.35
N VAL A 229 25.23 -29.43 -41.60
CA VAL A 229 26.37 -30.36 -41.56
C VAL A 229 26.57 -31.08 -42.90
N GLU A 230 25.51 -31.49 -43.57
CA GLU A 230 25.59 -32.11 -44.90
C GLU A 230 26.10 -31.12 -45.95
N TYR A 231 25.64 -29.86 -45.90
CA TYR A 231 26.13 -28.81 -46.76
C TYR A 231 27.62 -28.52 -46.52
N TYR A 232 28.04 -28.43 -45.25
CA TYR A 232 29.45 -28.28 -44.88
C TYR A 232 30.32 -29.39 -45.47
N ARG A 233 29.94 -30.67 -45.24
CA ARG A 233 30.70 -31.83 -45.72
C ARG A 233 30.86 -31.83 -47.24
N ARG A 234 29.76 -31.58 -47.96
CA ARG A 234 29.76 -31.56 -49.42
C ARG A 234 30.62 -30.43 -49.97
N THR A 235 30.48 -29.23 -49.40
CA THR A 235 31.23 -28.04 -49.85
C THR A 235 32.72 -28.18 -49.55
N LEU A 236 33.09 -28.62 -48.35
CA LEU A 236 34.49 -28.83 -48.00
C LEU A 236 35.14 -29.93 -48.84
N SER A 237 34.45 -31.07 -49.04
CA SER A 237 34.96 -32.14 -49.90
C SER A 237 35.19 -31.68 -51.33
N ARG A 238 34.29 -30.83 -51.85
CA ARG A 238 34.45 -30.24 -53.19
C ARG A 238 35.68 -29.33 -53.23
N PHE A 239 35.82 -28.42 -52.28
CA PHE A 239 36.94 -27.48 -52.25
C PHE A 239 38.31 -28.13 -52.01
N LEU A 240 38.37 -29.17 -51.16
CA LEU A 240 39.60 -29.96 -51.00
C LEU A 240 40.01 -30.64 -52.31
N MET A 241 39.04 -31.15 -53.08
CA MET A 241 39.31 -31.76 -54.39
C MET A 241 39.73 -30.71 -55.43
N GLU A 242 39.09 -29.54 -55.48
CA GLU A 242 39.44 -28.44 -56.38
C GLU A 242 40.87 -27.90 -56.11
N LEU A 243 41.35 -27.97 -54.86
CA LEU A 243 42.69 -27.53 -54.46
C LEU A 243 43.72 -28.68 -54.37
N ASP A 244 43.42 -29.86 -54.91
CA ASP A 244 44.32 -31.02 -54.94
C ASP A 244 44.84 -31.44 -53.54
N VAL A 245 43.93 -31.49 -52.57
CA VAL A 245 44.19 -31.95 -51.20
C VAL A 245 43.50 -33.30 -50.96
N HIS A 246 44.29 -34.37 -50.89
CA HIS A 246 43.79 -35.75 -50.75
C HIS A 246 44.09 -36.40 -49.39
N SER A 247 44.89 -35.75 -48.55
CA SER A 247 45.36 -36.22 -47.24
C SER A 247 44.27 -36.22 -46.16
N ILE A 248 43.17 -35.49 -46.36
CA ILE A 248 42.11 -35.34 -45.36
C ILE A 248 40.96 -36.33 -45.64
N ASN A 249 40.80 -37.31 -44.75
CA ASN A 249 39.70 -38.28 -44.82
C ASN A 249 38.34 -37.63 -44.49
N GLN A 250 37.27 -38.10 -45.14
CA GLN A 250 35.88 -37.71 -44.88
C GLN A 250 35.47 -37.82 -43.42
N ASP A 251 36.02 -38.80 -42.70
CA ASP A 251 35.75 -38.96 -41.27
C ASP A 251 36.12 -37.71 -40.44
N PHE A 252 37.11 -36.94 -40.90
CA PHE A 252 37.59 -35.77 -40.19
C PHE A 252 36.62 -34.58 -40.25
N TYR A 253 36.00 -34.33 -41.40
CA TYR A 253 35.06 -33.23 -41.57
C TYR A 253 33.60 -33.65 -41.36
N ASN A 254 33.36 -34.76 -40.65
CA ASN A 254 32.03 -35.14 -40.23
C ASN A 254 31.41 -34.15 -39.23
N SER A 255 32.22 -33.36 -38.52
CA SER A 255 31.77 -32.30 -37.62
C SER A 255 32.36 -30.95 -38.02
N ILE A 256 31.53 -29.91 -37.95
CA ILE A 256 31.93 -28.50 -38.17
C ILE A 256 32.91 -28.01 -37.07
N THR A 257 32.96 -28.70 -35.92
CA THR A 257 33.84 -28.35 -34.79
C THR A 257 35.28 -28.81 -34.94
N ASN A 258 35.59 -29.62 -35.95
CA ASN A 258 36.92 -30.18 -36.13
C ASN A 258 37.81 -29.18 -36.87
N LEU A 259 38.91 -28.75 -36.23
CA LEU A 259 39.84 -27.77 -36.78
C LEU A 259 40.84 -28.44 -37.72
N ILE A 260 40.82 -28.08 -39.01
CA ILE A 260 41.72 -28.61 -40.05
C ILE A 260 43.20 -28.37 -39.73
N GLU A 261 43.52 -27.34 -38.95
CA GLU A 261 44.89 -27.03 -38.51
C GLU A 261 45.59 -28.17 -37.76
N ASN A 262 44.83 -29.08 -37.14
CA ASN A 262 45.35 -30.16 -36.30
C ASN A 262 45.66 -31.45 -37.08
N VAL A 263 45.33 -31.52 -38.37
CA VAL A 263 45.45 -32.74 -39.18
C VAL A 263 46.48 -32.61 -40.27
N GLU A 264 46.57 -31.43 -40.89
CA GLU A 264 47.42 -31.26 -42.06
C GLU A 264 48.76 -30.60 -41.71
N THR A 265 49.85 -31.31 -42.01
CA THR A 265 51.22 -30.82 -41.84
C THR A 265 51.98 -30.91 -43.15
N GLY A 266 52.58 -29.80 -43.60
CA GLY A 266 53.34 -29.74 -44.85
C GLY A 266 52.79 -28.71 -45.84
N SER A 267 53.19 -28.80 -47.10
CA SER A 267 52.87 -27.84 -48.17
C SER A 267 51.40 -27.83 -48.60
N SER A 268 50.62 -28.87 -48.27
CA SER A 268 49.16 -28.96 -48.50
C SER A 268 48.33 -28.16 -47.48
N LYS A 269 48.93 -27.78 -46.34
CA LYS A 269 48.22 -27.09 -45.26
C LYS A 269 47.58 -25.76 -45.68
N PRO A 270 48.26 -24.84 -46.40
CA PRO A 270 47.64 -23.60 -46.86
C PRO A 270 46.41 -23.83 -47.75
N ARG A 271 46.50 -24.81 -48.66
CA ARG A 271 45.39 -25.21 -49.55
C ARG A 271 44.20 -25.76 -48.76
N ALA A 272 44.46 -26.62 -47.78
CA ALA A 272 43.44 -27.14 -46.89
C ALA A 272 42.73 -26.04 -46.07
N LEU A 273 43.47 -25.03 -45.61
CA LEU A 273 42.90 -23.89 -44.89
C LEU A 273 42.05 -23.00 -45.80
N ILE A 274 42.47 -22.76 -47.04
CA ILE A 274 41.66 -22.02 -48.01
C ILE A 274 40.33 -22.75 -48.25
N ALA A 275 40.37 -24.06 -48.51
CA ALA A 275 39.14 -24.87 -48.64
C ALA A 275 38.24 -24.77 -47.39
N TYR A 276 38.83 -24.83 -46.20
CA TYR A 276 38.13 -24.70 -44.92
C TYR A 276 37.41 -23.35 -44.80
N TYR A 277 38.14 -22.25 -44.93
CA TYR A 277 37.59 -20.91 -44.74
C TYR A 277 36.54 -20.57 -45.80
N PHE A 278 36.78 -20.93 -47.07
CA PHE A 278 35.76 -20.78 -48.10
C PHE A 278 34.51 -21.61 -47.81
N THR A 279 34.64 -22.80 -47.22
CA THR A 279 33.45 -23.54 -46.78
C THR A 279 32.64 -22.76 -45.75
N PHE A 280 33.31 -22.10 -44.80
CA PHE A 280 32.63 -21.24 -43.82
C PHE A 280 32.01 -19.99 -44.45
N PHE A 281 32.65 -19.39 -45.45
CA PHE A 281 32.07 -18.29 -46.22
C PHE A 281 30.73 -18.69 -46.85
N PHE A 282 30.67 -19.82 -47.56
CA PHE A 282 29.42 -20.33 -48.13
C PHE A 282 28.39 -20.77 -47.06
N LEU A 283 28.82 -21.28 -45.91
CA LEU A 283 27.92 -21.59 -44.80
C LEU A 283 27.29 -20.32 -44.20
N MET A 284 28.09 -19.27 -44.03
CA MET A 284 27.65 -18.00 -43.50
C MET A 284 26.68 -17.32 -44.46
N GLU A 285 26.97 -17.32 -45.76
CA GLU A 285 26.08 -16.75 -46.78
C GLU A 285 24.71 -17.46 -46.77
N LYS A 286 24.71 -18.79 -46.66
CA LYS A 286 23.49 -19.58 -46.76
C LYS A 286 22.66 -19.63 -45.48
N TYR A 287 23.29 -19.70 -44.30
CA TYR A 287 22.59 -20.01 -43.04
C TYR A 287 22.76 -18.98 -41.93
N SER A 288 23.68 -18.02 -42.07
CA SER A 288 23.83 -16.95 -41.07
C SER A 288 22.74 -15.90 -41.24
N THR A 289 22.34 -15.28 -40.13
CA THR A 289 21.46 -14.10 -40.10
C THR A 289 22.23 -12.81 -39.82
N THR A 290 23.57 -12.88 -39.76
CA THR A 290 24.46 -11.74 -39.48
C THR A 290 24.88 -11.06 -40.78
N THR A 291 25.36 -9.81 -40.66
CA THR A 291 26.00 -9.11 -41.78
C THR A 291 27.14 -9.93 -42.37
N TYR A 292 27.17 -10.04 -43.69
CA TYR A 292 28.22 -10.72 -44.43
C TYR A 292 29.37 -9.74 -44.70
N CYS A 293 30.47 -9.87 -43.97
CA CYS A 293 31.60 -8.94 -44.05
C CYS A 293 32.48 -9.19 -45.30
N PRO A 294 33.27 -8.19 -45.75
CA PRO A 294 34.27 -8.41 -46.78
C PRO A 294 35.26 -9.51 -46.41
N ILE A 295 35.64 -10.32 -47.40
CA ILE A 295 36.66 -11.35 -47.29
C ILE A 295 38.00 -10.70 -47.61
N VAL A 296 38.94 -10.70 -46.65
CA VAL A 296 40.28 -10.15 -46.83
C VAL A 296 41.29 -11.28 -46.76
N ILE A 297 42.05 -11.46 -47.84
CA ILE A 297 43.10 -12.48 -47.93
C ILE A 297 44.43 -11.77 -48.20
N ASP A 298 45.35 -11.87 -47.25
CA ASP A 298 46.70 -11.33 -47.39
C ASP A 298 47.66 -12.44 -47.81
N SER A 299 48.22 -12.30 -49.02
CA SER A 299 49.15 -13.24 -49.66
C SER A 299 48.69 -14.70 -49.63
N PRO A 300 47.90 -15.15 -50.64
CA PRO A 300 47.49 -16.55 -50.74
C PRO A 300 48.68 -17.50 -50.99
N ASN A 301 49.82 -16.99 -51.47
CA ASN A 301 51.05 -17.75 -51.64
C ASN A 301 51.80 -17.90 -50.30
N GLN A 302 51.34 -18.82 -49.46
CA GLN A 302 52.01 -19.15 -48.20
C GLN A 302 52.93 -20.37 -48.36
N GLN A 303 54.10 -20.31 -47.71
CA GLN A 303 55.12 -21.36 -47.72
C GLN A 303 55.75 -21.63 -49.10
N ASP A 304 55.80 -20.61 -49.98
CA ASP A 304 56.40 -20.67 -51.32
C ASP A 304 55.89 -21.86 -52.15
N GLN A 305 54.59 -21.86 -52.46
CA GLN A 305 53.97 -22.92 -53.27
C GLN A 305 54.58 -22.97 -54.67
N ASP A 306 54.66 -24.18 -55.23
CA ASP A 306 55.03 -24.36 -56.63
C ASP A 306 54.02 -23.66 -57.56
N LYS A 307 54.49 -23.26 -58.76
CA LYS A 307 53.71 -22.48 -59.74
C LYS A 307 52.33 -23.09 -60.03
N GLU A 308 52.26 -24.41 -60.20
CA GLU A 308 50.99 -25.10 -60.47
C GLU A 308 49.98 -24.95 -59.32
N ASN A 309 50.45 -24.98 -58.07
CA ASN A 309 49.59 -24.90 -56.88
C ASN A 309 49.13 -23.46 -56.61
N ILE A 310 49.97 -22.45 -56.86
CA ILE A 310 49.56 -21.05 -56.69
C ILE A 310 48.56 -20.63 -57.76
N ASP A 311 48.72 -21.09 -59.00
CA ASP A 311 47.75 -20.88 -60.08
C ASP A 311 46.39 -21.49 -59.71
N GLN A 312 46.38 -22.71 -59.16
CA GLN A 312 45.16 -23.36 -58.66
C GLN A 312 44.51 -22.57 -57.52
N ILE A 313 45.30 -22.09 -56.55
CA ILE A 313 44.78 -21.30 -55.42
C ILE A 313 44.11 -20.01 -55.91
N LEU A 314 44.78 -19.26 -56.80
CA LEU A 314 44.23 -18.00 -57.31
C LEU A 314 42.98 -18.21 -58.15
N ASN A 315 42.97 -19.21 -59.03
CA ASN A 315 41.78 -19.58 -59.81
C ASN A 315 40.63 -20.06 -58.92
N PHE A 316 40.94 -20.81 -57.85
CA PHE A 316 39.96 -21.24 -56.86
C PHE A 316 39.32 -20.05 -56.15
N ILE A 317 40.13 -19.10 -55.65
CA ILE A 317 39.66 -17.89 -54.97
C ILE A 317 38.74 -17.08 -55.91
N ASN A 318 39.17 -16.88 -57.16
CA ASN A 318 38.40 -16.13 -58.17
C ASN A 318 37.06 -16.81 -58.49
N SER A 319 37.07 -18.14 -58.67
CA SER A 319 35.89 -18.90 -59.11
C SER A 319 34.89 -19.18 -57.99
N ASN A 320 35.33 -19.14 -56.73
CA ASN A 320 34.52 -19.47 -55.57
C ASN A 320 34.33 -18.29 -54.62
N GLN A 321 34.47 -17.04 -55.07
CA GLN A 321 34.00 -15.90 -54.30
C GLN A 321 32.47 -15.97 -54.17
N PRO A 322 31.89 -15.93 -52.95
CA PRO A 322 30.44 -15.85 -52.77
C PRO A 322 29.84 -14.60 -53.43
N ASP A 323 28.72 -14.75 -54.14
CA ASP A 323 28.12 -13.67 -54.95
C ASP A 323 27.79 -12.41 -54.15
N SER A 324 27.40 -12.59 -52.87
CA SER A 324 27.06 -11.50 -51.96
C SER A 324 28.25 -10.87 -51.21
N SER A 325 29.48 -11.25 -51.57
CA SER A 325 30.70 -10.85 -50.86
C SER A 325 31.57 -9.86 -51.63
N GLN A 326 32.24 -8.97 -50.90
CA GLN A 326 33.40 -8.23 -51.41
C GLN A 326 34.67 -9.02 -51.08
N LEU A 327 35.53 -9.24 -52.08
CA LEU A 327 36.85 -9.83 -51.90
C LEU A 327 37.93 -8.75 -52.01
N ILE A 328 38.82 -8.69 -51.01
CA ILE A 328 40.04 -7.89 -51.02
C ILE A 328 41.22 -8.87 -50.96
N LEU A 329 42.00 -8.93 -52.02
CA LEU A 329 43.07 -9.90 -52.19
C LEU A 329 44.41 -9.19 -52.35
N GLY A 330 45.34 -9.43 -51.42
CA GLY A 330 46.73 -9.01 -51.53
C GLY A 330 47.56 -10.08 -52.24
N VAL A 331 48.20 -9.73 -53.36
CA VAL A 331 49.10 -10.62 -54.11
C VAL A 331 50.39 -9.90 -54.50
N ALA A 332 51.49 -10.65 -54.55
CA ALA A 332 52.74 -10.16 -55.13
C ALA A 332 52.75 -10.29 -56.66
N GLU A 333 52.19 -11.39 -57.18
CA GLU A 333 52.03 -11.67 -58.60
C GLU A 333 50.68 -12.35 -58.84
N LEU A 334 50.07 -12.09 -60.00
CA LEU A 334 48.77 -12.67 -60.38
C LEU A 334 48.88 -14.08 -60.97
N TYR A 335 50.11 -14.54 -61.28
CA TYR A 335 50.40 -15.84 -61.89
C TYR A 335 49.43 -16.26 -63.03
N GLY A 336 49.00 -15.30 -63.86
CA GLY A 336 48.11 -15.55 -64.99
C GLY A 336 46.62 -15.67 -64.66
N ALA A 337 46.21 -15.55 -63.40
CA ALA A 337 44.80 -15.44 -63.02
C ALA A 337 44.25 -14.06 -63.42
N ASP A 338 43.13 -14.05 -64.13
CA ASP A 338 42.43 -12.83 -64.55
C ASP A 338 41.27 -12.54 -63.57
N PHE A 339 41.55 -11.68 -62.60
CA PHE A 339 40.53 -11.15 -61.71
C PHE A 339 39.86 -9.97 -62.42
N ASN A 340 38.59 -10.12 -62.78
CA ASN A 340 37.78 -9.05 -63.37
C ASN A 340 37.39 -8.01 -62.31
N CYS A 341 38.39 -7.32 -61.73
CA CYS A 341 38.23 -6.39 -60.63
C CYS A 341 39.18 -5.19 -60.77
N GLN A 342 39.02 -4.22 -59.87
CA GLN A 342 39.98 -3.13 -59.74
C GLN A 342 41.30 -3.65 -59.15
N ILE A 343 42.42 -3.33 -59.80
CA ILE A 343 43.77 -3.66 -59.32
C ILE A 343 44.40 -2.39 -58.76
N ILE A 344 44.82 -2.42 -57.50
CA ILE A 344 45.54 -1.34 -56.84
C ILE A 344 47.02 -1.74 -56.77
N GLU A 345 47.84 -1.12 -57.60
CA GLU A 345 49.28 -1.40 -57.68
C GLU A 345 50.06 -0.47 -56.72
N LEU A 346 50.69 -1.05 -55.69
CA LEU A 346 51.50 -0.32 -54.72
C LEU A 346 52.94 -0.15 -55.23
N LYS A 347 53.27 1.05 -55.72
CA LYS A 347 54.57 1.36 -56.35
C LYS A 347 55.60 1.93 -55.38
N GLU A 348 55.13 2.63 -54.35
CA GLU A 348 55.98 3.34 -53.40
C GLU A 348 56.15 2.56 -52.09
N LYS A 349 57.40 2.40 -51.67
CA LYS A 349 57.73 1.67 -50.44
C LYS A 349 57.19 2.42 -49.22
N TYR A 350 56.39 1.71 -48.40
CA TYR A 350 55.70 2.23 -47.21
C TYR A 350 54.58 3.25 -47.48
N SER A 351 54.05 3.32 -48.70
CA SER A 351 52.94 4.21 -49.06
C SER A 351 51.75 3.40 -49.60
N LEU A 352 50.74 3.17 -48.77
CA LEU A 352 49.47 2.56 -49.21
C LEU A 352 48.63 3.56 -50.02
N LEU A 353 48.53 4.79 -49.51
CA LEU A 353 47.86 5.92 -50.16
C LEU A 353 48.87 6.67 -51.03
N GLN A 354 48.56 6.83 -52.31
CA GLN A 354 49.42 7.58 -53.22
C GLN A 354 49.23 9.09 -52.97
N LEU A 355 50.31 9.87 -53.10
CA LEU A 355 50.27 11.32 -52.85
C LEU A 355 49.19 12.03 -53.67
N ALA A 356 48.95 11.57 -54.90
CA ALA A 356 47.95 12.16 -55.80
C ALA A 356 46.50 11.94 -55.32
N ASP A 357 46.24 10.83 -54.63
CA ASP A 357 44.89 10.45 -54.19
C ASP A 357 44.61 10.89 -52.73
N TYR A 358 45.64 11.40 -52.04
CA TYR A 358 45.59 11.70 -50.61
C TYR A 358 44.55 12.76 -50.26
N GLU A 359 44.53 13.89 -50.97
CA GLU A 359 43.63 15.01 -50.64
C GLU A 359 42.17 14.61 -50.78
N GLU A 360 41.81 13.94 -51.88
CA GLU A 360 40.44 13.46 -52.14
C GLU A 360 39.98 12.43 -51.10
N ILE A 361 40.80 11.39 -50.86
CA ILE A 361 40.46 10.34 -49.88
C ILE A 361 40.40 10.91 -48.45
N ASN A 362 41.29 11.85 -48.12
CA ASN A 362 41.26 12.50 -46.81
C ASN A 362 40.02 13.39 -46.64
N GLU A 363 39.57 14.11 -47.66
CA GLU A 363 38.32 14.86 -47.61
C GLU A 363 37.11 13.95 -47.37
N GLU A 364 37.09 12.75 -48.00
CA GLU A 364 36.03 11.76 -47.78
C GLU A 364 36.08 11.14 -46.38
N LEU A 365 37.26 10.76 -45.91
CA LEU A 365 37.42 9.99 -44.66
C LEU A 365 37.53 10.84 -43.40
N ALA A 366 38.05 12.07 -43.47
CA ALA A 366 38.25 12.95 -42.32
C ALA A 366 37.00 13.14 -41.44
N PRO A 367 35.78 13.35 -42.00
CA PRO A 367 34.57 13.50 -41.18
C PRO A 367 34.21 12.25 -40.36
N TYR A 368 34.60 11.06 -40.83
CA TYR A 368 34.37 9.80 -40.11
C TYR A 368 35.40 9.61 -39.01
N PHE A 369 36.66 9.94 -39.26
CA PHE A 369 37.70 9.95 -38.23
C PHE A 369 37.34 10.95 -37.12
N ASP A 370 36.96 12.17 -37.45
CA ASP A 370 36.58 13.16 -36.44
C ASP A 370 35.43 12.67 -35.55
N LYS A 371 34.42 12.01 -36.13
CA LYS A 371 33.31 11.40 -35.36
C LYS A 371 33.75 10.24 -34.47
N MET A 372 34.69 9.41 -34.93
CA MET A 372 35.20 8.28 -34.15
C MET A 372 36.01 8.78 -32.95
N TRP A 373 36.88 9.77 -33.16
CA TRP A 373 37.76 10.31 -32.14
C TRP A 373 37.01 11.22 -31.14
N LEU A 374 35.99 11.96 -31.58
CA LEU A 374 35.12 12.75 -30.68
C LEU A 374 34.23 11.87 -29.79
N ARG A 375 33.86 10.68 -30.26
CA ARG A 375 33.06 9.72 -29.47
C ARG A 375 33.87 9.10 -28.32
N ASP A 376 35.16 8.89 -28.49
CA ASP A 376 36.05 8.40 -27.42
C ASP A 376 36.51 9.50 -26.46
N MET A 377 36.55 10.77 -26.89
CA MET A 377 36.88 11.91 -26.01
C MET A 377 35.70 12.39 -25.15
N PHE A 378 34.45 12.15 -25.55
CA PHE A 378 33.25 12.62 -24.85
C PHE A 378 32.21 11.51 -24.56
N GLY A 379 32.61 10.25 -24.66
CA GLY A 379 31.76 9.09 -24.38
C GLY A 379 31.75 8.71 -22.89
N SER A 380 30.66 9.09 -22.20
CA SER A 380 30.12 8.40 -21.02
C SER A 380 29.49 7.06 -21.38
#